data_AF-A0A5E7VX51-F1
#
_entry.id   AF-A0A5E7VX51-F1
#
_cell.length_a   1.000
_cell.length_b   1.000
_cell.length_c   1.000
_cell.angle_alpha   90.00
_cell.angle_beta   90.00
_cell.angle_gamma   90.00
#
_symmetry.space_group_name_H-M   'P 1'
#
loop_
_entity.id
_entity.type
_entity.pdbx_description
1 polymer ?
#
loop_
_entity_poly.entity_id
_entity_poly.type
_entity_poly.pdbx_seq_one_letter_code
_entity_poly.pdbx_strand_id
1 'polypeptide(L)'
;MSTETFSWLPKVEPVGNVEFRLKSAKFGDGYQQVAADGINNKSQSWPLTFVGDEARIKSIVQFLDRHAGAAPFYWAAPLSEPALYRCKGYQPTPMGAGLFTLVATFEQAFHP
;
A
#
# COMPACT_ATOMS: atom_id res chain seq x y z
N MET A 1 -2.43 18.20 -11.81
CA MET A 1 -3.34 17.05 -12.01
C MET A 1 -3.82 16.61 -10.64
N SER A 2 -5.12 16.34 -10.47
CA SER A 2 -5.66 15.86 -9.19
C SER A 2 -5.28 14.40 -8.97
N THR A 3 -4.65 14.10 -7.85
CA THR A 3 -4.35 12.72 -7.44
C THR A 3 -5.65 11.96 -7.24
N GLU A 4 -5.82 10.81 -7.93
CA GLU A 4 -7.01 9.97 -7.78
C GLU A 4 -7.07 9.30 -6.40
N THR A 5 -8.28 8.95 -5.95
CA THR A 5 -8.52 8.26 -4.67
C THR A 5 -9.00 6.83 -4.92
N PHE A 6 -8.33 5.87 -4.30
CA PHE A 6 -8.73 4.46 -4.31
C PHE A 6 -9.81 4.19 -3.27
N SER A 7 -11.01 3.79 -3.70
CA SER A 7 -12.20 3.64 -2.84
C SER A 7 -12.71 2.20 -2.71
N TRP A 8 -12.16 1.25 -3.45
CA TRP A 8 -12.62 -0.15 -3.40
C TRP A 8 -12.23 -0.81 -2.07
N LEU A 9 -13.19 -1.49 -1.46
CA LEU A 9 -12.97 -2.24 -0.23
C LEU A 9 -12.26 -3.57 -0.51
N PRO A 10 -11.13 -3.86 0.16
CA PRO A 10 -10.50 -5.18 0.10
C PRO A 10 -11.36 -6.22 0.84
N LYS A 11 -10.99 -7.49 0.69
CA LYS A 11 -11.47 -8.59 1.52
C LYS A 11 -11.13 -8.29 2.99
N VAL A 12 -11.97 -8.81 3.89
CA VAL A 12 -11.84 -8.66 5.35
C VAL A 12 -10.44 -9.10 5.81
N GLU A 13 -9.91 -8.41 6.83
CA GLU A 13 -8.66 -8.69 7.53
C GLU A 13 -7.36 -8.49 6.71
N PRO A 14 -7.16 -7.33 6.02
CA PRO A 14 -5.85 -7.01 5.50
C PRO A 14 -4.86 -6.81 6.68
N VAL A 15 -3.71 -7.46 6.62
CA VAL A 15 -2.65 -7.31 7.63
C VAL A 15 -1.58 -6.38 7.08
N GLY A 16 -1.54 -5.15 7.59
CA GLY A 16 -0.53 -4.16 7.24
C GLY A 16 0.76 -4.36 8.02
N ASN A 17 1.90 -4.14 7.36
CA ASN A 17 3.20 -4.00 8.00
C ASN A 17 3.52 -2.51 8.18
N VAL A 18 3.92 -2.12 9.38
CA VAL A 18 4.32 -0.74 9.71
C VAL A 18 5.75 -0.78 10.23
N GLU A 19 6.64 -0.05 9.57
CA GLU A 19 8.06 -0.01 9.91
C GLU A 19 8.49 1.41 10.24
N PHE A 20 9.37 1.54 11.24
CA PHE A 20 10.06 2.79 11.56
C PHE A 20 11.52 2.67 11.17
N ARG A 21 11.96 3.55 10.28
CA ARG A 21 13.37 3.69 9.91
C ARG A 21 14.08 4.49 10.99
N LEU A 22 15.10 3.87 11.57
CA LEU A 22 15.87 4.43 12.68
C LEU A 22 17.35 4.37 12.35
N LYS A 23 18.08 5.43 12.68
CA LYS A 23 19.55 5.40 12.78
C LYS A 23 19.92 5.09 14.20
N SER A 24 20.88 4.18 14.38
CA SER A 24 21.41 3.88 15.71
C SER A 24 22.92 3.77 15.71
N ALA A 25 23.52 4.22 16.81
CA ALA A 25 24.94 4.08 17.09
C ALA A 25 25.10 3.44 18.47
N LYS A 26 25.88 2.37 18.55
CA LYS A 26 26.18 1.66 19.81
C LYS A 26 27.58 2.04 20.28
N PHE A 27 27.70 2.33 21.56
CA PHE A 27 28.96 2.68 22.20
C PHE A 27 29.48 1.48 23.02
N GLY A 28 30.79 1.43 23.24
CA GLY A 28 31.45 0.29 23.90
C GLY A 28 31.13 0.13 25.39
N ASP A 29 30.40 1.07 25.97
CA ASP A 29 29.91 1.12 27.35
C ASP A 29 28.47 0.60 27.50
N GLY A 30 27.88 0.08 26.42
CA GLY A 30 26.52 -0.46 26.41
C GLY A 30 25.44 0.57 26.13
N TYR A 31 25.78 1.86 25.96
CA TYR A 31 24.82 2.87 25.53
C TYR A 31 24.53 2.80 24.04
N GLN A 32 23.31 3.21 23.68
CA GLN A 32 22.88 3.32 22.29
C GLN A 32 22.18 4.67 22.07
N GLN A 33 22.64 5.42 21.09
CA GLN A 33 21.91 6.58 20.58
C GLN A 33 21.00 6.12 19.44
N VAL A 34 19.74 6.54 19.46
CA VAL A 34 18.74 6.24 18.42
C VAL A 34 18.10 7.53 17.96
N ALA A 35 17.97 7.69 16.65
CA ALA A 35 17.29 8.83 16.02
C ALA A 35 16.41 8.34 14.86
N ALA A 36 15.36 9.09 14.54
CA ALA A 36 14.54 8.84 13.35
C ALA A 36 15.35 9.06 12.07
N ASP A 37 15.15 8.18 11.08
CA ASP A 37 15.79 8.33 9.77
C ASP A 37 14.93 9.22 8.84
N GLY A 38 15.17 10.53 8.91
CA GLY A 38 14.51 11.52 8.07
C GLY A 38 13.09 11.92 8.54
N ILE A 39 12.44 12.80 7.76
CA ILE A 39 11.11 13.36 8.07
C ILE A 39 10.03 12.28 7.98
N ASN A 40 10.11 11.39 6.99
CA ASN A 40 9.17 10.29 6.75
C ASN A 40 9.76 8.96 7.22
N ASN A 41 9.99 8.82 8.53
CA ASN A 41 10.61 7.63 9.09
C ASN A 41 9.62 6.46 9.27
N LYS A 42 8.31 6.72 9.29
CA LYS A 42 7.27 5.68 9.32
C LYS A 42 6.85 5.32 7.90
N SER A 43 6.86 4.04 7.55
CA SER A 43 6.35 3.54 6.28
C SER A 43 5.39 2.38 6.49
N GLN A 44 4.38 2.28 5.63
CA GLN A 44 3.38 1.20 5.67
C GLN A 44 3.37 0.39 4.38
N SER A 45 3.12 -0.91 4.49
CA SER A 45 2.90 -1.81 3.36
C SER A 45 1.67 -2.68 3.64
N TRP A 46 0.75 -2.72 2.68
CA TRP A 46 -0.53 -3.41 2.83
C TRP A 46 -0.75 -4.40 1.70
N PRO A 47 -0.59 -5.72 1.94
CA PRO A 47 -1.06 -6.76 1.03
C PRO A 47 -2.59 -6.79 1.07
N LEU A 48 -3.21 -6.47 -0.06
CA LEU A 48 -4.65 -6.39 -0.23
C LEU A 48 -5.12 -7.48 -1.19
N THR A 49 -6.27 -8.06 -0.87
CA THR A 49 -6.96 -9.00 -1.75
C THR A 49 -8.33 -8.44 -2.06
N PHE A 50 -8.71 -8.37 -3.34
CA PHE A 50 -10.03 -7.97 -3.79
C PHE A 50 -10.71 -9.18 -4.44
N VAL A 51 -11.99 -9.39 -4.14
CA VAL A 51 -12.79 -10.46 -4.75
C VAL A 51 -14.07 -9.85 -5.31
N GLY A 52 -14.43 -10.22 -6.53
CA GLY A 52 -15.62 -9.70 -7.19
C GLY A 52 -15.87 -10.32 -8.55
N ASP A 53 -16.88 -9.79 -9.23
CA ASP A 53 -17.13 -10.10 -10.63
C ASP A 53 -16.05 -9.49 -11.55
N GLU A 54 -16.12 -9.87 -12.83
CA GLU A 54 -15.20 -9.39 -13.86
C GLU A 54 -15.20 -7.86 -13.97
N ALA A 55 -16.37 -7.22 -13.90
CA ALA A 55 -16.51 -5.77 -14.07
C ALA A 55 -15.81 -5.01 -12.93
N ARG A 56 -16.02 -5.44 -11.68
CA ARG A 56 -15.36 -4.89 -10.50
C ARG A 56 -13.85 -5.07 -10.57
N ILE A 57 -13.36 -6.28 -10.85
CA ILE A 57 -11.91 -6.50 -10.91
C ILE A 57 -11.26 -5.74 -12.06
N LYS A 58 -11.91 -5.67 -13.24
CA LYS A 58 -11.43 -4.83 -14.35
C LYS A 58 -11.35 -3.35 -13.98
N SER A 59 -12.32 -2.83 -13.22
CA SER A 59 -12.28 -1.42 -12.79
C SER A 59 -11.07 -1.12 -11.89
N ILE A 60 -10.72 -2.05 -11.00
CA ILE A 60 -9.54 -1.93 -10.12
C ILE A 60 -8.26 -2.05 -10.95
N VAL A 61 -8.19 -3.03 -11.86
CA VAL A 61 -7.05 -3.22 -12.76
C VAL A 61 -6.79 -1.96 -13.59
N GLN A 62 -7.83 -1.40 -14.23
CA GLN A 62 -7.71 -0.18 -15.03
C GLN A 62 -7.24 1.02 -14.19
N PHE A 63 -7.69 1.12 -12.94
CA PHE A 63 -7.19 2.15 -12.02
C PHE A 63 -5.69 1.99 -11.79
N LEU A 64 -5.24 0.78 -11.41
CA LEU A 64 -3.83 0.50 -11.16
C LEU A 64 -2.97 0.71 -12.42
N ASP A 65 -3.48 0.35 -13.60
CA ASP A 65 -2.79 0.53 -14.88
C ASP A 65 -2.60 2.01 -15.25
N ARG A 66 -3.59 2.88 -14.99
CA ARG A 66 -3.45 4.34 -15.19
C ARG A 66 -2.31 4.93 -14.36
N HIS A 67 -2.06 4.36 -13.18
CA HIS A 67 -0.98 4.79 -12.30
C HIS A 67 0.38 4.18 -12.65
N ALA A 68 0.41 3.08 -13.41
CA ALA A 68 1.61 2.40 -13.92
C ALA A 68 2.69 2.13 -12.84
N GLY A 69 2.26 1.96 -11.58
CA GLY A 69 3.10 1.75 -10.40
C GLY A 69 4.01 2.91 -9.95
N ALA A 70 4.08 3.99 -10.73
CA ALA A 70 4.89 5.17 -10.41
C ALA A 70 4.06 6.31 -9.80
N ALA A 71 2.86 6.56 -10.33
CA ALA A 71 1.99 7.63 -9.84
C ALA A 71 1.28 7.18 -8.56
N PRO A 72 1.42 7.91 -7.44
CA PRO A 72 0.69 7.57 -6.23
C PRO A 72 -0.78 7.99 -6.35
N PHE A 73 -1.60 7.39 -5.49
CA PHE A 73 -3.01 7.69 -5.30
C PHE A 73 -3.35 7.78 -3.82
N TYR A 74 -4.43 8.47 -3.48
CA TYR A 74 -4.90 8.51 -2.10
C TYR A 74 -5.58 7.21 -1.72
N TRP A 75 -5.24 6.68 -0.55
CA TRP A 75 -5.92 5.55 0.03
C TRP A 75 -5.97 5.70 1.56
N ALA A 76 -7.11 5.34 2.14
CA ALA A 76 -7.32 5.32 3.58
C ALA A 76 -7.08 3.89 4.08
N ALA A 77 -5.88 3.63 4.60
CA ALA A 77 -5.58 2.36 5.23
C ALA A 77 -6.37 2.21 6.54
N PRO A 78 -6.69 0.97 6.97
CA PRO A 78 -7.29 0.74 8.27
C PRO A 78 -6.50 1.42 9.40
N LEU A 79 -7.20 2.11 10.31
CA LEU A 79 -6.61 2.82 11.45
C LEU A 79 -5.62 3.95 11.08
N SER A 80 -5.61 4.41 9.83
CA SER A 80 -4.75 5.51 9.37
C SER A 80 -5.57 6.61 8.70
N GLU A 81 -5.03 7.83 8.74
CA GLU A 81 -5.53 8.92 7.92
C GLU A 81 -5.26 8.66 6.43
N PRO A 82 -6.04 9.25 5.51
CA PRO A 82 -5.79 9.17 4.08
C PRO A 82 -4.36 9.62 3.74
N ALA A 83 -3.61 8.75 3.08
CA ALA A 83 -2.24 9.02 2.67
C ALA A 83 -2.01 8.59 1.23
N LEU A 84 -0.84 8.92 0.70
CA LEU A 84 -0.43 8.50 -0.63
C LEU A 84 0.11 7.07 -0.59
N TYR A 85 -0.35 6.26 -1.52
CA TYR A 85 0.11 4.90 -1.74
C TYR A 85 0.40 4.68 -3.22
N ARG A 86 1.26 3.71 -3.49
CA ARG A 86 1.53 3.21 -4.85
C ARG A 86 1.48 1.69 -4.85
N CYS A 87 1.22 1.12 -6.02
CA CYS A 87 1.16 -0.32 -6.21
C CYS A 87 2.13 -0.72 -7.33
N LYS A 88 3.19 -1.46 -7.01
CA LYS A 88 4.20 -1.87 -8.01
C LYS A 88 3.70 -2.96 -8.96
N GLY A 89 2.65 -3.68 -8.60
CA GLY A 89 2.12 -4.78 -9.38
C GLY A 89 0.96 -5.46 -8.67
N TYR A 90 0.18 -6.20 -9.46
CA TYR A 90 -1.00 -6.93 -9.01
C TYR A 90 -1.09 -8.28 -9.71
N GLN A 91 -1.84 -9.21 -9.13
CA GLN A 91 -1.97 -10.60 -9.57
C GLN A 91 -3.47 -10.94 -9.67
N PRO A 92 -4.04 -10.96 -10.89
CA PRO A 92 -5.42 -11.39 -11.11
C PRO A 92 -5.49 -12.92 -11.23
N THR A 93 -6.47 -13.52 -10.55
CA THR A 93 -6.72 -14.97 -10.55
C THR A 93 -8.19 -15.25 -10.84
N PRO A 94 -8.54 -15.97 -11.92
CA PRO A 94 -9.91 -16.41 -12.16
C PRO A 94 -10.30 -17.51 -11.17
N MET A 95 -11.47 -17.40 -10.55
CA MET A 95 -11.99 -18.39 -9.59
C MET A 95 -13.06 -19.32 -10.19
N GLY A 96 -13.44 -19.09 -11.44
CA GLY A 96 -14.60 -19.73 -12.06
C GLY A 96 -15.92 -19.03 -11.70
N ALA A 97 -17.02 -19.45 -12.34
CA ALA A 97 -18.36 -18.86 -12.15
C ALA A 97 -18.44 -17.33 -12.30
N GLY A 98 -17.57 -16.73 -13.14
CA GLY A 98 -17.51 -15.28 -13.35
C GLY A 98 -16.88 -14.48 -12.21
N LEU A 99 -16.29 -15.15 -11.20
CA LEU A 99 -15.61 -14.52 -10.08
C LEU A 99 -14.10 -14.47 -10.32
N PHE A 100 -13.50 -13.38 -9.82
CA PHE A 100 -12.09 -13.07 -9.94
C PHE A 100 -11.56 -12.59 -8.59
N THR A 101 -10.33 -12.98 -8.29
CA THR A 101 -9.54 -12.44 -7.19
C THR A 101 -8.43 -11.57 -7.76
N LEU A 102 -8.10 -10.48 -7.08
CA LEU A 102 -6.96 -9.63 -7.39
C LEU A 102 -6.15 -9.41 -6.13
N VAL A 103 -4.88 -9.80 -6.16
CA VAL A 103 -3.94 -9.53 -5.05
C VAL A 103 -3.02 -8.38 -5.46
N ALA A 104 -2.86 -7.39 -4.58
CA ALA A 104 -2.02 -6.22 -4.83
C ALA A 104 -1.41 -5.73 -3.52
N THR A 105 -0.17 -5.23 -3.55
CA THR A 105 0.47 -4.64 -2.37
C THR A 105 0.56 -3.14 -2.51
N PHE A 106 0.02 -2.40 -1.54
CA PHE A 106 0.08 -0.95 -1.49
C PHE A 106 1.23 -0.53 -0.57
N GLU A 107 2.19 0.18 -1.13
CA GLU A 107 3.32 0.75 -0.41
C GLU A 107 3.09 2.24 -0.20
N GLN A 108 3.26 2.73 1.03
CA GLN A 108 3.14 4.16 1.31
C GLN A 108 4.16 4.95 0.50
N ALA A 109 3.68 6.01 -0.16
CA ALA A 109 4.48 6.93 -0.95
C ALA A 109 4.51 8.30 -0.27
N PHE A 110 5.58 9.05 -0.54
CA PHE A 110 5.75 10.41 -0.07
C PHE A 110 6.11 11.29 -1.26
N HIS A 111 5.50 12.45 -1.36
CA HIS A 111 5.91 13.49 -2.29
C HIS A 111 6.62 14.61 -1.50
N PRO A 112 7.68 15.23 -2.06
CA PRO A 112 8.28 16.44 -1.53
C PRO A 112 7.31 17.63 -1.60
#